data_AF-A0A7C4GYE0-F1
#
_entry.id   AF-A0A7C4GYE0-F1
#
_cell.length_a   1.000
_cell.length_b   1.000
_cell.length_c   1.000
_cell.angle_alpha   90.00
_cell.angle_beta   90.00
_cell.angle_gamma   90.00
#
_symmetry.space_group_name_H-M   'P 1'
#
loop_
_entity.id
_entity.type
_entity.pdbx_description
1 polymer ?
#
loop_
_entity_poly.entity_id
_entity_poly.type
_entity_poly.pdbx_seq_one_letter_code
_entity_poly.pdbx_strand_id
1 'polypeptide(L)'
;PIGYGKYVASTALLLSYILYTGIMFRSKSMLISEAEEIYLKRVFRKGPWIPIAALQLTIAVALLITGSRTLVSGIDDASKNLDVSPIALAILVTPLAAVLPESITAVIWTFKGKDTLAVAAMIGEKVLYSTFYPAIGLILTEWEIDSYAILSVIIVEITSLIILYHVWKGRLTLDVAAIGLGGYIVFAIYAFLY
;
A
#
# COMPACT_ATOMS: atom_id res chain seq x y z
N PRO A 1 -20.02 19.00 7.13
CA PRO A 1 -18.77 19.03 7.92
C PRO A 1 -18.77 17.96 9.03
N ILE A 2 -17.92 16.94 8.92
CA ILE A 2 -17.60 16.06 10.05
C ILE A 2 -16.96 16.97 11.11
N GLY A 3 -17.67 17.24 12.21
CA GLY A 3 -17.18 18.10 13.29
C GLY A 3 -15.98 17.48 14.03
N TYR A 4 -15.95 17.59 15.36
CA TYR A 4 -14.88 17.00 16.17
C TYR A 4 -14.71 15.47 16.02
N GLY A 5 -15.69 14.77 15.41
CA GLY A 5 -15.64 13.33 15.17
C GLY A 5 -14.45 12.87 14.31
N LYS A 6 -13.93 13.71 13.40
CA LYS A 6 -12.75 13.36 12.59
C LYS A 6 -11.49 13.19 13.44
N TYR A 7 -11.35 14.00 14.50
CA TYR A 7 -10.21 13.92 15.41
C TYR A 7 -10.27 12.67 16.28
N VAL A 8 -11.47 12.31 16.75
CA VAL A 8 -11.70 11.05 17.50
C VAL A 8 -11.35 9.85 16.63
N ALA A 9 -11.86 9.80 15.40
CA ALA A 9 -11.54 8.72 14.45
C ALA A 9 -10.04 8.65 14.14
N SER A 10 -9.40 9.79 13.83
CA SER A 10 -7.95 9.82 13.55
C SER A 10 -7.12 9.34 14.75
N THR A 11 -7.51 9.69 15.97
CA THR A 11 -6.82 9.27 17.20
C THR A 11 -6.99 7.78 17.42
N ALA A 12 -8.20 7.24 17.24
CA ALA A 12 -8.45 5.80 17.32
C ALA A 12 -7.60 5.02 16.31
N LEU A 13 -7.52 5.49 15.06
CA LEU A 13 -6.71 4.88 14.01
C LEU A 13 -5.20 4.93 14.36
N LEU A 14 -4.67 6.07 14.78
CA LEU A 14 -3.26 6.18 15.20
C LEU A 14 -2.95 5.30 16.40
N LEU A 15 -3.82 5.26 17.41
CA LEU A 15 -3.66 4.39 18.57
C LEU A 15 -3.67 2.91 18.15
N SER A 16 -4.57 2.52 17.24
CA SER A 16 -4.61 1.15 16.72
C SER A 16 -3.31 0.77 16.00
N TYR A 17 -2.73 1.68 15.21
CA TYR A 17 -1.45 1.48 14.54
C TYR A 17 -0.29 1.31 15.54
N ILE A 18 -0.24 2.16 16.56
CA ILE A 18 0.78 2.10 17.61
C ILE A 18 0.65 0.79 18.41
N LEU A 19 -0.57 0.39 18.75
CA LEU A 19 -0.85 -0.86 19.46
C LEU A 19 -0.45 -2.08 18.63
N TYR A 20 -0.87 -2.14 17.36
CA TYR A 20 -0.47 -3.20 16.43
C TYR A 20 1.05 -3.31 16.35
N THR A 21 1.72 -2.19 16.11
CA THR A 21 3.19 -2.13 15.99
C THR A 21 3.84 -2.60 17.30
N GLY A 22 3.35 -2.15 18.46
CA GLY A 22 3.86 -2.57 19.76
C GLY A 22 3.66 -4.06 20.06
N ILE A 23 2.52 -4.63 19.67
CA ILE A 23 2.24 -6.07 19.77
C ILE A 23 3.20 -6.85 18.86
N MET A 24 3.38 -6.41 17.62
CA MET A 24 4.28 -7.05 16.65
C MET A 24 5.74 -7.01 17.09
N PHE A 25 6.22 -5.90 17.67
CA PHE A 25 7.58 -5.82 18.22
C PHE A 25 7.79 -6.75 19.41
N ARG A 26 6.77 -6.97 20.24
CA ARG A 26 6.84 -7.89 21.39
C ARG A 26 6.73 -9.35 20.98
N SER A 27 6.01 -9.60 19.89
CA SER A 27 5.94 -10.89 19.25
C SER A 27 7.30 -11.23 18.63
N LYS A 28 8.11 -12.02 19.34
CA LYS A 28 9.34 -12.63 18.76
C LYS A 28 9.05 -13.56 17.57
N SER A 29 7.79 -13.68 17.11
CA SER A 29 7.37 -14.53 15.99
C SER A 29 7.95 -14.10 14.64
N MET A 30 8.55 -12.91 14.57
CA MET A 30 9.33 -12.46 13.42
C MET A 30 10.79 -12.29 13.87
N LEU A 31 11.41 -13.39 14.28
CA LEU A 31 12.86 -13.47 14.18
C LEU A 31 13.18 -13.29 12.69
N ILE A 32 13.51 -12.06 12.30
CA ILE A 32 14.10 -11.70 11.01
C ILE A 32 15.45 -12.43 10.98
N SER A 33 15.40 -13.73 10.70
CA SER A 33 16.53 -14.64 10.84
C SER A 33 17.63 -14.32 9.84
N GLU A 34 17.34 -13.50 8.83
CA GLU A 34 18.31 -12.98 7.87
C GLU A 34 17.81 -11.63 7.37
N ALA A 35 18.26 -10.53 7.99
CA ALA A 35 18.18 -9.23 7.32
C ALA A 35 18.98 -9.35 6.01
N GLU A 36 18.33 -9.17 4.86
CA GLU A 36 19.03 -9.22 3.58
C GLU A 36 20.15 -8.17 3.57
N GLU A 37 21.32 -8.55 3.06
CA GLU A 37 22.42 -7.61 2.96
C GLU A 37 22.03 -6.43 2.07
N ILE A 38 22.33 -5.23 2.55
CA ILE A 38 22.17 -3.95 1.84
C ILE A 38 22.79 -4.10 0.43
N TYR A 39 22.04 -3.79 -0.63
CA TYR A 39 22.50 -3.97 -2.02
C TYR A 39 23.86 -3.32 -2.28
N LEU A 40 24.07 -2.10 -1.78
CA LEU A 40 25.34 -1.39 -1.93
C LEU A 40 26.51 -2.05 -1.20
N LYS A 41 26.29 -2.92 -0.21
CA LYS A 41 27.35 -3.71 0.44
C LYS A 41 27.98 -4.73 -0.52
N ARG A 42 27.22 -5.20 -1.53
CA ARG A 42 27.76 -6.08 -2.59
C ARG A 42 28.77 -5.35 -3.48
N VAL A 43 28.59 -4.05 -3.67
CA VAL A 43 29.47 -3.18 -4.46
C VAL A 43 30.62 -2.68 -3.57
N PHE A 44 30.29 -2.08 -2.43
CA PHE A 44 31.23 -1.59 -1.44
C PHE A 44 31.52 -2.68 -0.41
N ARG A 45 32.37 -3.65 -0.82
CA ARG A 45 32.73 -4.84 -0.02
C ARG A 45 33.44 -4.52 1.31
N LYS A 46 33.99 -3.31 1.46
CA LYS A 46 34.69 -2.82 2.66
C LYS A 46 34.18 -1.42 3.00
N GLY A 47 33.79 -1.21 4.25
CA GLY A 47 33.39 0.10 4.78
C GLY A 47 32.42 -0.01 5.95
N PRO A 48 32.27 1.05 6.76
CA PRO A 48 31.25 1.10 7.80
C PRO A 48 29.84 0.98 7.18
N TRP A 49 28.97 0.17 7.79
CA TRP A 49 27.66 -0.14 7.23
C TRP A 49 26.68 1.05 7.25
N ILE A 50 26.81 1.95 8.23
CA ILE A 50 25.89 3.10 8.39
C ILE A 50 26.01 4.09 7.21
N PRO A 51 27.20 4.56 6.81
CA PRO A 51 27.30 5.45 5.64
C PRO A 51 26.85 4.81 4.34
N ILE A 52 27.10 3.50 4.16
CA ILE A 52 26.64 2.76 2.97
C ILE A 52 25.11 2.66 2.96
N ALA A 53 24.49 2.37 4.11
CA ALA A 53 23.04 2.35 4.27
C ALA A 53 22.42 3.73 4.00
N ALA A 54 23.00 4.78 4.56
CA ALA A 54 22.54 6.16 4.37
C ALA A 54 22.66 6.60 2.89
N LEU A 55 23.75 6.23 2.21
CA LEU A 55 23.92 6.48 0.79
C LEU A 55 22.86 5.71 -0.03
N GLN A 56 22.64 4.43 0.27
CA GLN A 56 21.60 3.65 -0.42
C GLN A 56 20.22 4.25 -0.22
N LEU A 57 19.88 4.63 1.01
CA LEU A 57 18.60 5.26 1.33
C LEU A 57 18.44 6.57 0.56
N THR A 58 19.47 7.40 0.51
CA THR A 58 19.45 8.68 -0.22
C THR A 58 19.22 8.45 -1.71
N ILE A 59 19.94 7.49 -2.32
CA ILE A 59 19.76 7.14 -3.73
C ILE A 59 18.36 6.59 -3.99
N ALA A 60 17.86 5.69 -3.13
CA ALA A 60 16.53 5.12 -3.26
C ALA A 60 15.44 6.20 -3.19
N VAL A 61 15.53 7.12 -2.24
CA VAL A 61 14.60 8.27 -2.12
C VAL A 61 14.69 9.17 -3.35
N ALA A 62 15.89 9.49 -3.83
CA ALA A 62 16.06 10.29 -5.04
C ALA A 62 15.41 9.63 -6.26
N LEU A 63 15.60 8.32 -6.43
CA LEU A 63 14.98 7.52 -7.50
C LEU A 63 13.45 7.46 -7.38
N LEU A 64 12.90 7.38 -6.17
CA LEU A 64 11.45 7.44 -5.95
C LEU A 64 10.87 8.81 -6.35
N ILE A 65 11.57 9.89 -6.00
CA ILE A 65 11.14 11.26 -6.34
C ILE A 65 11.22 11.49 -7.87
N THR A 66 12.30 11.09 -8.52
CA THR A 66 12.40 11.24 -9.98
C THR A 66 11.44 10.29 -10.70
N GLY A 67 11.34 9.03 -10.27
CA GLY A 67 10.44 8.04 -10.82
C GLY A 67 8.97 8.46 -10.74
N SER A 68 8.52 9.01 -9.60
CA SER A 68 7.14 9.51 -9.47
C SER A 68 6.84 10.67 -10.41
N ARG A 69 7.79 11.60 -10.62
CA ARG A 69 7.63 12.69 -11.60
C ARG A 69 7.54 12.16 -13.04
N THR A 70 8.41 11.22 -13.40
CA THR A 70 8.40 10.58 -14.72
C THR A 70 7.13 9.76 -14.96
N LEU A 71 6.59 9.12 -13.91
CA LEU A 71 5.31 8.42 -13.99
C LEU A 71 4.17 9.39 -14.31
N VAL A 72 4.09 10.52 -13.62
CA VAL A 72 3.04 11.53 -13.86
C VAL A 72 3.13 12.10 -15.27
N SER A 73 4.33 12.46 -15.75
CA SER A 73 4.50 12.92 -17.14
C SER A 73 4.16 11.82 -18.15
N GLY A 74 4.53 10.57 -17.86
CA GLY A 74 4.20 9.44 -18.73
C GLY A 74 2.69 9.17 -18.81
N ILE A 75 1.95 9.37 -17.72
CA ILE A 75 0.49 9.30 -17.72
C ILE A 75 -0.10 10.44 -18.57
N ASP A 76 0.42 11.66 -18.47
CA ASP A 76 -0.02 12.80 -19.28
C ASP A 76 0.20 12.53 -20.78
N ASP A 77 1.39 12.09 -21.17
CA ASP A 77 1.70 11.76 -22.57
C ASP A 77 0.88 10.58 -23.09
N ALA A 78 0.70 9.52 -22.29
CA ALA A 78 -0.14 8.39 -22.64
C ALA A 78 -1.61 8.80 -22.83
N SER A 79 -2.12 9.69 -21.98
CA SER A 79 -3.50 10.17 -22.06
C SER A 79 -3.79 10.91 -23.37
N LYS A 80 -2.84 11.76 -23.83
CA LYS A 80 -2.92 12.46 -25.12
C LYS A 80 -2.90 11.50 -26.31
N ASN A 81 -2.06 10.46 -26.25
CA ASN A 81 -1.95 9.45 -27.32
C ASN A 81 -3.18 8.55 -27.41
N LEU A 82 -3.86 8.31 -26.28
CA LEU A 82 -5.04 7.45 -26.20
C LEU A 82 -6.36 8.22 -26.30
N ASP A 83 -6.31 9.56 -26.40
CA ASP A 83 -7.47 10.46 -26.38
C ASP A 83 -8.40 10.22 -25.18
N VAL A 84 -7.79 9.98 -24.01
CA VAL A 84 -8.50 9.79 -22.74
C VAL A 84 -8.11 10.88 -21.76
N SER A 85 -8.96 11.11 -20.76
CA SER A 85 -8.67 12.10 -19.73
C SER A 85 -7.46 11.68 -18.88
N PRO A 86 -6.47 12.58 -18.65
CA PRO A 86 -5.29 12.29 -17.84
C PRO A 86 -5.64 11.84 -16.42
N ILE A 87 -6.67 12.45 -15.81
CA ILE A 87 -7.08 12.11 -14.44
C ILE A 87 -7.66 10.71 -14.37
N ALA A 88 -8.38 10.31 -15.41
CA ALA A 88 -8.97 9.01 -15.54
C ALA A 88 -7.83 7.97 -15.62
N LEU A 89 -6.88 8.15 -16.53
CA LEU A 89 -5.72 7.26 -16.63
C LEU A 89 -4.89 7.21 -15.33
N ALA A 90 -4.73 8.33 -14.64
CA ALA A 90 -4.02 8.40 -13.36
C ALA A 90 -4.70 7.58 -12.26
N ILE A 91 -6.03 7.65 -12.12
CA ILE A 91 -6.80 6.88 -11.14
C ILE A 91 -6.57 5.37 -11.30
N LEU A 92 -6.34 4.89 -12.53
CA LEU A 92 -6.06 3.47 -12.79
C LEU A 92 -4.59 3.10 -12.59
N VAL A 93 -3.67 3.91 -13.14
CA VAL A 93 -2.25 3.56 -13.23
C VAL A 93 -1.51 3.85 -11.91
N THR A 94 -1.86 4.94 -11.23
CA THR A 94 -1.14 5.36 -10.01
C THR A 94 -1.23 4.34 -8.87
N PRO A 95 -2.42 3.79 -8.53
CA PRO A 95 -2.51 2.75 -7.49
C PRO A 95 -1.73 1.48 -7.86
N LEU A 96 -1.75 1.09 -9.15
CA LEU A 96 -0.99 -0.06 -9.62
C LEU A 96 0.52 0.18 -9.47
N ALA A 97 1.01 1.31 -9.96
CA ALA A 97 2.43 1.68 -9.88
C ALA A 97 2.94 1.78 -8.44
N ALA A 98 2.10 2.25 -7.50
CA ALA A 98 2.44 2.39 -6.09
C ALA A 98 2.44 1.08 -5.30
N VAL A 99 1.82 0.01 -5.82
CA VAL A 99 1.73 -1.31 -5.14
C VAL A 99 2.66 -2.34 -5.79
N LEU A 100 3.10 -2.09 -7.02
CA LEU A 100 3.99 -3.00 -7.76
C LEU A 100 5.33 -3.26 -7.07
N PRO A 101 6.10 -2.25 -6.59
CA PRO A 101 7.38 -2.49 -5.95
C PRO A 101 7.29 -3.43 -4.74
N GLU A 102 6.28 -3.21 -3.90
CA GLU A 102 5.96 -3.98 -2.70
C GLU A 102 5.53 -5.40 -3.07
N SER A 103 4.65 -5.53 -4.06
CA SER A 103 4.19 -6.83 -4.59
C SER A 103 5.35 -7.66 -5.14
N ILE A 104 6.27 -7.03 -5.89
CA ILE A 104 7.47 -7.69 -6.41
C ILE A 104 8.36 -8.18 -5.26
N THR A 105 8.51 -7.38 -4.21
CA THR A 105 9.33 -7.77 -3.04
C THR A 105 8.74 -8.98 -2.32
N ALA A 106 7.42 -9.00 -2.11
CA ALA A 106 6.72 -10.14 -1.53
C ALA A 106 6.87 -11.41 -2.42
N VAL A 107 6.78 -11.26 -3.73
CA VAL A 107 6.98 -12.36 -4.70
C VAL A 107 8.42 -12.89 -4.63
N ILE A 108 9.42 -12.01 -4.60
CA ILE A 108 10.84 -12.40 -4.47
C ILE A 108 11.06 -13.20 -3.19
N TRP A 109 10.48 -12.77 -2.07
CA TRP A 109 10.60 -13.50 -0.80
C TRP A 109 9.92 -14.86 -0.85
N THR A 110 8.75 -14.96 -1.47
CA THR A 110 8.04 -16.23 -1.69
C THR A 110 8.91 -17.20 -2.50
N PHE A 111 9.52 -16.74 -3.61
CA PHE A 111 10.43 -17.57 -4.41
C PHE A 111 11.70 -17.99 -3.66
N LYS A 112 12.10 -17.22 -2.64
CA LYS A 112 13.22 -17.57 -1.75
C LYS A 112 12.81 -18.46 -0.56
N GLY A 113 11.56 -18.93 -0.51
CA GLY A 113 11.01 -19.72 0.61
C GLY A 113 10.83 -18.91 1.90
N LYS A 114 10.76 -17.58 1.80
CA LYS A 114 10.57 -16.63 2.93
C LYS A 114 9.11 -16.22 3.05
N ASP A 115 8.19 -17.17 2.97
CA ASP A 115 6.74 -16.93 2.92
C ASP A 115 6.22 -16.14 4.13
N THR A 116 6.75 -16.43 5.32
CA THR A 116 6.39 -15.70 6.54
C THR A 116 6.77 -14.22 6.45
N LEU A 117 7.90 -13.89 5.81
CA LEU A 117 8.35 -12.51 5.62
C LEU A 117 7.50 -11.80 4.56
N ALA A 118 7.16 -12.50 3.47
CA ALA A 118 6.27 -11.98 2.43
C ALA A 118 4.88 -11.62 2.99
N VAL A 119 4.26 -12.55 3.71
CA VAL A 119 2.95 -12.35 4.33
C VAL A 119 3.00 -11.24 5.37
N ALA A 120 4.04 -11.21 6.21
CA ALA A 120 4.23 -10.17 7.21
C ALA A 120 4.32 -8.76 6.60
N ALA A 121 5.07 -8.61 5.51
CA ALA A 121 5.20 -7.33 4.82
C ALA A 121 3.88 -6.89 4.21
N MET A 122 3.15 -7.79 3.55
CA MET A 122 1.82 -7.50 2.99
C MET A 122 0.83 -7.08 4.08
N ILE A 123 0.77 -7.80 5.20
CA ILE A 123 -0.11 -7.44 6.32
C ILE A 123 0.29 -6.09 6.92
N GLY A 124 1.59 -5.86 7.14
CA GLY A 124 2.11 -4.60 7.66
C GLY A 124 1.73 -3.39 6.79
N GLU A 125 1.86 -3.54 5.47
CA GLU A 125 1.42 -2.53 4.50
C GLU A 125 -0.09 -2.26 4.59
N LYS A 126 -0.93 -3.29 4.64
CA LYS A 126 -2.39 -3.12 4.77
C LYS A 126 -2.80 -2.46 6.09
N VAL A 127 -2.12 -2.78 7.18
CA VAL A 127 -2.34 -2.08 8.46
C VAL A 127 -1.95 -0.61 8.34
N LEU A 128 -0.83 -0.29 7.70
CA LEU A 128 -0.40 1.10 7.49
C LEU A 128 -1.42 1.89 6.63
N TYR A 129 -1.90 1.30 5.52
CA TYR A 129 -2.89 1.91 4.62
C TYR A 129 -4.29 2.05 5.21
N SER A 130 -4.67 1.19 6.15
CA SER A 130 -6.00 1.26 6.80
C SER A 130 -6.02 2.15 8.05
N THR A 131 -4.86 2.49 8.61
CA THR A 131 -4.78 3.23 9.89
C THR A 131 -4.04 4.55 9.76
N PHE A 132 -2.72 4.51 9.53
CA PHE A 132 -1.85 5.67 9.55
C PHE A 132 -2.22 6.69 8.47
N TYR A 133 -2.29 6.27 7.20
CA TYR A 133 -2.59 7.19 6.11
C TYR A 133 -3.99 7.83 6.22
N PRO A 134 -5.08 7.08 6.49
CA PRO A 134 -6.39 7.68 6.70
C PRO A 134 -6.44 8.61 7.91
N ALA A 135 -5.72 8.29 8.99
CA ALA A 135 -5.66 9.17 10.17
C ALA A 135 -5.00 10.51 9.85
N ILE A 136 -3.86 10.49 9.14
CA ILE A 136 -3.19 11.71 8.67
C ILE A 136 -4.09 12.48 7.70
N GLY A 137 -4.78 11.78 6.79
CA GLY A 137 -5.78 12.38 5.90
C GLY A 137 -6.88 13.12 6.67
N LEU A 138 -7.51 12.47 7.66
CA LEU A 138 -8.56 13.07 8.49
C LEU A 138 -8.11 14.32 9.26
N ILE A 139 -6.84 14.35 9.69
CA ILE A 139 -6.27 15.49 10.41
C ILE A 139 -6.00 16.65 9.45
N LEU A 140 -5.39 16.37 8.30
CA LEU A 140 -4.86 17.38 7.39
C LEU A 140 -5.90 17.94 6.41
N THR A 141 -6.97 17.21 6.12
CA THR A 141 -7.95 17.63 5.11
C THR A 141 -9.34 17.87 5.69
N GLU A 142 -10.12 18.65 4.94
CA GLU A 142 -11.56 18.74 5.14
C GLU A 142 -12.18 17.52 4.45
N TRP A 143 -12.57 16.54 5.27
CA TRP A 143 -13.22 15.34 4.78
C TRP A 143 -14.69 15.63 4.49
N GLU A 144 -15.05 15.60 3.22
CA GLU A 144 -16.43 15.63 2.76
C GLU A 144 -16.85 14.20 2.43
N ILE A 145 -17.89 13.71 3.12
CA ILE A 145 -18.46 12.41 2.82
C ILE A 145 -19.47 12.62 1.71
N ASP A 146 -19.05 12.36 0.48
CA ASP A 146 -19.92 12.32 -0.69
C ASP A 146 -20.43 10.88 -0.96
N SER A 147 -21.30 10.75 -1.96
CA SER A 147 -21.85 9.46 -2.36
C SER A 147 -20.77 8.48 -2.85
N TYR A 148 -19.71 8.98 -3.48
CA TYR A 148 -18.59 8.17 -3.97
C TYR A 148 -17.78 7.59 -2.81
N ALA A 149 -17.51 8.39 -1.78
CA ALA A 149 -16.82 7.96 -0.57
C ALA A 149 -17.60 6.86 0.14
N ILE A 150 -18.93 7.02 0.32
CA ILE A 150 -19.78 6.00 0.94
C ILE A 150 -19.76 4.71 0.12
N LEU A 151 -19.91 4.79 -1.21
CA LEU A 151 -19.90 3.62 -2.07
C LEU A 151 -18.54 2.90 -2.02
N SER A 152 -17.44 3.65 -2.03
CA SER A 152 -16.08 3.09 -1.93
C SER A 152 -15.89 2.29 -0.63
N VAL A 153 -16.35 2.83 0.49
CA VAL A 153 -16.28 2.16 1.80
C VAL A 153 -17.11 0.88 1.79
N ILE A 154 -18.35 0.93 1.28
CA ILE A 154 -19.21 -0.25 1.20
C ILE A 154 -18.55 -1.36 0.37
N ILE A 155 -18.01 -1.02 -0.81
CA ILE A 155 -17.35 -2.00 -1.68
C ILE A 155 -16.12 -2.60 -0.99
N VAL A 156 -15.27 -1.76 -0.38
CA VAL A 156 -14.05 -2.18 0.31
C VAL A 156 -14.37 -3.07 1.52
N GLU A 157 -15.36 -2.72 2.33
CA GLU A 157 -15.75 -3.49 3.51
C GLU A 157 -16.35 -4.85 3.13
N ILE A 158 -17.27 -4.89 2.15
CA ILE A 158 -17.82 -6.16 1.67
C ILE A 158 -16.71 -7.06 1.12
N THR A 159 -15.82 -6.50 0.30
CA THR A 159 -14.68 -7.23 -0.27
C THR A 159 -13.76 -7.77 0.83
N SER A 160 -13.45 -6.94 1.83
CA SER A 160 -12.58 -7.30 2.96
C SER A 160 -13.19 -8.41 3.82
N LEU A 161 -14.51 -8.38 4.07
CA LEU A 161 -15.21 -9.43 4.80
C LEU A 161 -15.21 -10.76 4.05
N ILE A 162 -15.39 -10.73 2.73
CA ILE A 162 -15.31 -11.95 1.90
C ILE A 162 -13.90 -12.54 1.94
N ILE A 163 -12.87 -11.70 1.78
CA ILE A 163 -11.46 -12.14 1.87
C ILE A 163 -11.19 -12.73 3.27
N LEU A 164 -11.63 -12.06 4.33
CA LEU A 164 -11.45 -12.52 5.71
C LEU A 164 -12.09 -13.89 5.94
N TYR A 165 -13.30 -14.11 5.42
CA TYR A 165 -13.98 -15.40 5.49
C TYR A 165 -13.16 -16.52 4.81
N HIS A 166 -12.59 -16.25 3.64
CA HIS A 166 -11.77 -17.22 2.91
C HIS A 166 -10.46 -17.52 3.64
N VAL A 167 -9.78 -16.48 4.14
CA VAL A 167 -8.58 -16.62 4.96
C VAL A 167 -8.86 -17.43 6.23
N TRP A 168 -9.99 -17.19 6.90
CA TRP A 168 -10.39 -17.94 8.10
C TRP A 168 -10.64 -19.44 7.80
N LYS A 169 -11.08 -19.76 6.58
CA LYS A 169 -11.21 -21.15 6.10
C LYS A 169 -9.89 -21.75 5.62
N GLY A 170 -8.78 -21.03 5.68
CA GLY A 170 -7.47 -21.46 5.18
C GLY A 170 -7.43 -21.57 3.65
N ARG A 171 -8.31 -20.86 2.94
CA ARG A 171 -8.40 -20.90 1.48
C ARG A 171 -8.00 -19.55 0.89
N LEU A 172 -6.83 -19.49 0.26
CA LEU A 172 -6.43 -18.38 -0.61
C LEU A 172 -6.49 -18.89 -2.05
N THR A 173 -7.70 -18.89 -2.59
CA THR A 173 -8.01 -19.39 -3.93
C THR A 173 -8.15 -18.22 -4.93
N LEU A 174 -8.08 -18.51 -6.24
CA LEU A 174 -8.10 -17.49 -7.31
C LEU A 174 -9.40 -16.67 -7.35
N ASP A 175 -10.49 -17.23 -6.83
CA ASP A 175 -11.78 -16.55 -6.63
C ASP A 175 -11.66 -15.32 -5.73
N VAL A 176 -10.86 -15.38 -4.66
CA VAL A 176 -10.62 -14.25 -3.75
C VAL A 176 -9.94 -13.09 -4.48
N ALA A 177 -8.95 -13.40 -5.31
CA ALA A 177 -8.29 -12.40 -6.15
C ALA A 177 -9.25 -11.81 -7.18
N ALA A 178 -10.08 -12.64 -7.81
CA ALA A 178 -11.07 -12.19 -8.79
C ALA A 178 -12.15 -11.29 -8.16
N ILE A 179 -12.59 -11.57 -6.93
CA ILE A 179 -13.57 -10.75 -6.19
C ILE A 179 -12.97 -9.37 -5.87
N GLY A 180 -11.74 -9.33 -5.35
CA GLY A 180 -11.07 -8.07 -5.06
C GLY A 180 -10.86 -7.22 -6.32
N LEU A 181 -10.40 -7.84 -7.40
CA LEU A 181 -10.16 -7.17 -8.68
C LEU A 181 -11.47 -6.72 -9.34
N GLY A 182 -12.53 -7.53 -9.25
CA GLY A 182 -13.87 -7.19 -9.70
C GLY A 182 -14.46 -5.99 -8.94
N GLY A 183 -14.34 -5.96 -7.62
CA GLY A 183 -14.77 -4.82 -6.80
C GLY A 183 -14.06 -3.52 -7.18
N TYR A 184 -12.74 -3.59 -7.40
CA TYR A 184 -11.97 -2.45 -7.91
C TYR A 184 -12.44 -1.98 -9.29
N ILE A 185 -12.66 -2.90 -10.23
CA ILE A 185 -13.14 -2.57 -11.58
C ILE A 185 -14.53 -1.92 -11.52
N VAL A 186 -15.45 -2.43 -10.70
CA VAL A 186 -16.79 -1.85 -10.54
C VAL A 186 -16.69 -0.43 -9.99
N PHE A 187 -15.87 -0.22 -8.96
CA PHE A 187 -15.63 1.12 -8.42
C PHE A 187 -15.01 2.05 -9.46
N ALA A 188 -14.00 1.59 -10.20
CA ALA A 188 -13.36 2.38 -11.25
C ALA A 188 -14.34 2.75 -12.36
N ILE A 189 -15.14 1.80 -12.86
CA ILE A 189 -16.17 2.09 -13.87
C ILE A 189 -17.16 3.13 -13.35
N TYR A 190 -17.65 2.97 -12.13
CA TYR A 190 -18.59 3.92 -11.54
C TYR A 190 -18.00 5.32 -11.43
N ALA A 191 -16.77 5.44 -10.91
CA ALA A 191 -16.06 6.72 -10.75
C ALA A 191 -15.67 7.39 -12.07
N PHE A 192 -15.63 6.64 -13.17
CA PHE A 192 -15.33 7.16 -14.51
C PHE A 192 -16.59 7.57 -15.29
N LEU A 193 -17.71 6.88 -15.06
CA LEU A 193 -18.96 7.12 -15.79
C LEU A 193 -19.84 8.19 -15.13
N TYR A 194 -19.68 8.39 -13.82
CA TYR A 194 -20.48 9.29 -13.00
C TYR A 194 -19.57 10.15 -12.13
#